data_AF-A0A944QI25-F1
#
_entry.id   AF-A0A944QI25-F1
#
_cell.length_a   1.000
_cell.length_b   1.000
_cell.length_c   1.000
_cell.angle_alpha   90.00
_cell.angle_beta   90.00
_cell.angle_gamma   90.00
#
_symmetry.space_group_name_H-M   'P 1'
#
loop_
_entity.id
_entity.type
_entity.pdbx_description
1 polymer ?
#
loop_
_entity_poly.entity_id
_entity_poly.type
_entity_poly.pdbx_seq_one_letter_code
_entity_poly.pdbx_strand_id
1 'polypeptide(L)'
;MESISWPKAWQPEARAALLQCIDAEVRVEITVGEPLISVEGSVIAGYVYLEGTDLRIIYDRSGRANVYPWRLLAGPVLEIFSLSGRRRTSIYRHPQWTGPRRS
;
A
#
# COMPACT_ATOMS: atom_id res chain seq x y z
N MET A 1 -12.65 11.85 15.10
CA MET A 1 -11.72 11.07 14.25
C MET A 1 -12.46 9.81 13.86
N GLU A 2 -12.89 9.70 12.61
CA GLU A 2 -13.50 8.47 12.11
C GLU A 2 -12.47 7.34 12.20
N SER A 3 -12.89 6.17 12.70
CA SER A 3 -12.01 5.02 12.80
C SER A 3 -11.80 4.43 11.40
N ILE A 4 -10.58 4.54 10.88
CA ILE A 4 -10.19 3.96 9.58
C ILE A 4 -10.33 2.43 9.63
N SER A 5 -11.03 1.86 8.65
CA SER A 5 -11.16 0.42 8.44
C SER A 5 -9.94 -0.11 7.69
N TRP A 6 -8.97 -0.63 8.44
CA TRP A 6 -7.75 -1.21 7.88
C TRP A 6 -7.98 -2.61 7.31
N PRO A 7 -7.26 -3.01 6.24
CA PRO A 7 -7.35 -4.38 5.75
C PRO A 7 -6.87 -5.39 6.80
N LYS A 8 -7.46 -6.58 6.76
CA LYS A 8 -7.15 -7.65 7.70
C LYS A 8 -5.66 -8.01 7.64
N ALA A 9 -5.09 -8.31 8.81
CA ALA A 9 -3.70 -8.74 9.02
C ALA A 9 -2.61 -7.69 8.73
N TRP A 10 -2.99 -6.44 8.45
CA TRP A 10 -2.01 -5.34 8.38
C TRP A 10 -1.42 -5.03 9.76
N GLN A 11 -0.10 -4.91 9.81
CA GLN A 11 0.66 -4.61 11.03
C GLN A 11 0.50 -3.12 11.40
N PRO A 12 0.41 -2.76 12.69
CA PRO A 12 0.27 -1.37 13.14
C PRO A 12 1.31 -0.41 12.54
N GLU A 13 2.55 -0.86 12.37
CA GLU A 13 3.65 -0.08 11.82
C GLU A 13 3.45 0.22 10.33
N ALA A 14 2.94 -0.76 9.58
CA ALA A 14 2.57 -0.57 8.16
C ALA A 14 1.42 0.44 8.03
N ARG A 15 0.44 0.35 8.93
CA ARG A 15 -0.67 1.31 9.00
C ARG A 15 -0.15 2.72 9.29
N ALA A 16 0.70 2.86 10.30
CA ALA A 16 1.30 4.14 10.68
C ALA A 16 2.12 4.75 9.53
N ALA A 17 2.91 3.93 8.83
CA ALA A 17 3.68 4.38 7.67
C ALA A 17 2.79 4.86 6.51
N LEU A 18 1.63 4.23 6.31
CA LEU A 18 0.69 4.61 5.25
C LEU A 18 -0.17 5.83 5.61
N LEU A 19 -0.39 6.14 6.90
CA LEU A 19 -1.25 7.27 7.33
C LEU A 19 -0.89 8.59 6.63
N GLN A 20 0.41 8.90 6.49
CA GLN A 20 0.89 10.13 5.84
C GLN A 20 0.64 10.17 4.31
N CYS A 21 0.26 9.05 3.70
CA CYS A 21 0.02 8.91 2.27
C CYS A 21 -1.47 8.90 1.91
N ILE A 22 -2.37 8.77 2.89
CA ILE A 22 -3.82 8.80 2.66
C ILE A 22 -4.22 10.22 2.24
N ASP A 23 -4.97 10.33 1.14
CA ASP A 23 -5.42 11.58 0.51
C ASP A 23 -4.31 12.52 0.01
N ALA A 24 -3.04 12.21 0.28
CA ALA A 24 -1.89 12.96 -0.18
C ALA A 24 -1.67 12.78 -1.70
N GLU A 25 -0.98 13.71 -2.34
CA GLU A 25 -0.60 13.64 -3.77
C GLU A 25 0.60 12.71 -4.02
N VAL A 26 0.72 11.64 -3.24
CA VAL A 26 1.80 10.66 -3.34
C VAL A 26 1.24 9.32 -3.75
N ARG A 27 1.86 8.70 -4.76
CA ARG A 27 1.57 7.31 -5.11
C ARG A 27 2.34 6.40 -4.17
N VAL A 28 1.75 5.28 -3.84
CA VAL A 28 2.40 4.21 -3.08
C VAL A 28 2.38 2.93 -3.87
N GLU A 29 3.32 2.05 -3.57
CA GLU A 29 3.33 0.65 -3.98
C GLU A 29 3.36 -0.18 -2.71
N ILE A 30 2.36 -1.05 -2.55
CA ILE A 30 2.15 -1.87 -1.36
C ILE A 30 2.25 -3.32 -1.77
N THR A 31 3.16 -4.05 -1.15
CA THR A 31 3.33 -5.49 -1.35
C THR A 31 2.76 -6.23 -0.14
N VAL A 32 1.89 -7.19 -0.39
CA VAL A 32 1.23 -8.02 0.64
C VAL A 32 1.56 -9.49 0.41
N GLY A 33 1.79 -10.23 1.49
CA GLY A 33 2.09 -11.66 1.45
C GLY A 33 2.52 -12.18 2.81
N GLU A 34 2.67 -13.49 2.94
CA GLU A 34 3.19 -14.10 4.17
C GLU A 34 4.70 -13.86 4.29
N PRO A 35 5.20 -13.13 5.32
CA PRO A 35 6.58 -12.66 5.37
C PRO A 35 7.65 -13.74 5.34
N LEU A 36 7.36 -14.93 5.89
CA LEU A 36 8.35 -16.01 6.01
C LEU A 36 8.52 -16.84 4.74
N ILE A 37 7.51 -16.87 3.86
CA ILE A 37 7.46 -17.82 2.72
C ILE A 37 7.27 -17.16 1.37
N SER A 38 6.83 -15.90 1.33
CA SER A 38 6.62 -15.21 0.06
C SER A 38 7.95 -15.07 -0.69
N VAL A 39 7.91 -15.05 -2.02
CA VAL A 39 9.10 -14.74 -2.85
C VAL A 39 8.96 -13.36 -3.48
N GLU A 40 7.76 -12.98 -3.92
CA GLU A 40 7.48 -11.68 -4.55
C GLU A 40 6.33 -10.91 -3.88
N GLY A 41 5.33 -11.63 -3.36
CA GLY A 41 4.11 -11.04 -2.81
C GLY A 41 3.13 -10.55 -3.88
N SER A 42 1.95 -10.11 -3.46
CA SER A 42 0.96 -9.45 -4.33
C SER A 42 1.11 -7.95 -4.21
N VAL A 43 1.22 -7.26 -5.35
CA VAL A 43 1.50 -5.83 -5.40
C VAL A 43 0.26 -5.04 -5.83
N ILE A 44 0.00 -3.93 -5.15
CA ILE A 44 -0.96 -2.92 -5.56
C ILE A 44 -0.33 -1.53 -5.48
N ALA A 45 -0.53 -0.71 -6.50
CA ALA A 45 0.08 0.62 -6.58
C ALA A 45 -0.91 1.69 -7.05
N GLY A 46 -0.78 2.88 -6.49
CA GLY A 46 -1.68 3.99 -6.77
C GLY A 46 -1.75 5.01 -5.65
N TYR A 47 -2.72 5.89 -5.72
CA TYR A 47 -3.04 6.88 -4.71
C TYR A 47 -4.04 6.30 -3.72
N VAL A 48 -3.73 6.36 -2.44
CA VAL A 48 -4.61 5.88 -1.38
C VAL A 48 -5.49 7.02 -0.90
N TYR A 49 -6.77 6.74 -0.69
CA TYR A 49 -7.74 7.72 -0.21
C TYR A 49 -8.80 7.02 0.66
N LEU A 50 -9.52 7.80 1.45
CA LEU A 50 -10.63 7.32 2.26
C LEU A 50 -11.97 7.50 1.52
N GLU A 51 -12.74 6.42 1.44
CA GLU A 51 -14.13 6.42 1.00
C GLU A 51 -15.01 6.08 2.20
N GLY A 52 -15.45 7.11 2.93
CA GLY A 52 -16.02 6.94 4.27
C GLY A 52 -14.94 6.42 5.23
N THR A 53 -15.12 5.20 5.74
CA THR A 53 -14.12 4.55 6.61
C THR A 53 -13.20 3.58 5.86
N ASP A 54 -13.53 3.24 4.61
CA ASP A 54 -12.82 2.23 3.85
C ASP A 54 -11.65 2.83 3.08
N LEU A 55 -10.49 2.16 3.14
CA LEU A 55 -9.32 2.55 2.35
C LEU A 55 -9.43 2.01 0.92
N ARG A 56 -9.30 2.94 -0.03
CA ARG A 56 -9.27 2.65 -1.47
C ARG A 56 -7.93 3.06 -2.05
N ILE A 57 -7.59 2.43 -3.18
CA ILE A 57 -6.43 2.80 -3.98
C ILE A 57 -6.83 2.91 -5.44
N ILE A 58 -6.40 3.99 -6.09
CA ILE A 58 -6.66 4.23 -7.51
C ILE A 58 -5.34 4.46 -8.24
N TYR A 59 -5.14 3.80 -9.38
CA TYR A 59 -3.87 3.89 -10.09
C TYR A 59 -3.57 5.31 -10.58
N ASP A 60 -4.61 6.02 -11.06
CA ASP A 60 -4.51 7.35 -11.68
C ASP A 60 -5.75 8.20 -11.30
N ARG A 61 -5.56 9.49 -11.05
CA ARG A 61 -6.63 10.45 -10.70
C ARG A 61 -7.10 11.28 -11.90
N SER A 62 -6.64 11.00 -13.12
CA SER A 62 -6.96 11.78 -14.33
C SER A 62 -8.43 11.83 -14.74
N GLY A 63 -9.35 11.19 -14.00
CA GLY A 63 -10.79 11.18 -14.30
C GLY A 63 -11.17 10.35 -15.53
N ARG A 64 -10.25 9.54 -16.06
CA ARG A 64 -10.51 8.62 -17.17
C ARG A 64 -11.54 7.58 -16.74
N ALA A 65 -12.57 7.38 -17.57
CA ALA A 65 -13.71 6.50 -17.28
C ALA A 65 -13.34 5.02 -17.04
N ASN A 66 -12.12 4.59 -17.42
CA ASN A 66 -11.66 3.21 -17.30
C ASN A 66 -10.72 2.98 -16.11
N VAL A 67 -10.57 3.96 -15.21
CA VAL A 67 -9.77 3.80 -14.00
C VAL A 67 -10.69 3.60 -12.82
N TYR A 68 -10.63 2.41 -12.23
CA TYR A 68 -11.49 2.02 -11.12
C TYR A 68 -10.70 1.94 -9.82
N PRO A 69 -11.25 2.43 -8.71
CA PRO A 69 -10.63 2.25 -7.41
C PRO A 69 -10.78 0.81 -6.92
N TRP A 70 -9.71 0.30 -6.30
CA TRP A 70 -9.69 -1.01 -5.67
C TRP A 70 -9.65 -0.88 -4.15
N ARG A 71 -10.09 -1.94 -3.47
CA ARG A 71 -9.77 -2.10 -2.04
C ARG A 71 -8.30 -2.44 -1.89
N LEU A 72 -7.70 -2.03 -0.77
CA LEU A 72 -6.37 -2.50 -0.42
C LEU A 72 -6.39 -4.02 -0.18
N LEU A 73 -5.28 -4.68 -0.53
CA LEU A 73 -5.12 -6.12 -0.38
C LEU A 73 -5.11 -6.52 1.10
N ALA A 74 -5.85 -7.56 1.43
CA ALA A 74 -5.81 -8.18 2.75
C ALA A 74 -4.57 -9.09 2.89
N GLY A 75 -3.99 -9.13 4.09
CA GLY A 75 -2.80 -9.92 4.40
C GLY A 75 -1.70 -9.09 5.08
N PRO A 76 -0.65 -9.76 5.59
CA PRO A 76 0.50 -9.06 6.16
C PRO A 76 1.18 -8.22 5.08
N VAL A 77 1.51 -6.97 5.41
CA VAL A 77 2.27 -6.11 4.51
C VAL A 77 3.73 -6.54 4.56
N LEU A 78 4.34 -6.71 3.39
CA LEU A 78 5.76 -7.03 3.22
C LEU A 78 6.59 -5.76 3.08
N GLU A 79 6.15 -4.82 2.26
CA GLU A 79 6.86 -3.58 1.99
C GLU A 79 5.90 -2.50 1.47
N ILE A 80 6.17 -1.24 1.81
CA ILE A 80 5.48 -0.08 1.24
C ILE A 80 6.54 0.88 0.72
N PHE A 81 6.40 1.26 -0.55
CA PHE A 81 7.19 2.32 -1.15
C PHE A 81 6.35 3.58 -1.37
N SER A 82 6.92 4.73 -1.04
CA SER A 82 6.48 6.03 -1.55
C SER A 82 7.09 6.26 -2.93
N LEU A 83 6.25 6.62 -3.89
CA LEU A 83 6.60 6.93 -5.27
C LEU A 83 6.42 8.43 -5.52
N SER A 84 7.22 9.25 -4.83
CA SER A 84 7.19 10.71 -4.96
C SER A 84 8.12 11.18 -6.07
N GLY A 85 7.53 11.67 -7.17
CA GLY A 85 8.27 12.12 -8.35
C GLY A 85 9.12 10.99 -8.95
N ARG A 86 10.45 11.18 -9.02
CA ARG A 86 11.40 10.17 -9.52
C ARG A 86 11.96 9.24 -8.44
N ARG A 87 11.62 9.46 -7.16
CA ARG A 87 12.18 8.71 -6.04
C ARG A 87 11.22 7.61 -5.60
N ARG A 88 11.75 6.40 -5.47
CA ARG A 88 11.10 5.24 -4.85
C ARG A 88 11.77 5.02 -3.49
N THR A 89 11.06 5.34 -2.41
CA THR A 89 11.58 5.28 -1.04
C THR A 89 10.81 4.25 -0.26
N SER A 90 11.49 3.26 0.35
CA SER A 90 10.84 2.32 1.27
C SER A 90 10.45 3.06 2.54
N ILE A 91 9.15 3.13 2.84
CA ILE A 91 8.61 3.79 4.04
C ILE A 91 8.19 2.79 5.11
N TYR A 92 8.04 1.52 4.72
CA TYR A 92 7.84 0.39 5.62
C TYR A 92 8.41 -0.86 4.97
N ARG A 93 9.04 -1.70 5.77
CA ARG A 93 9.47 -3.04 5.39
C ARG A 93 9.28 -3.99 6.56
N HIS A 94 8.64 -5.13 6.31
CA HIS A 94 8.48 -6.15 7.32
C HIS A 94 9.85 -6.71 7.72
N PRO A 95 10.15 -6.87 9.02
CA PRO A 95 11.49 -7.26 9.48
C PRO A 95 11.91 -8.66 9.01
N GLN A 96 10.93 -9.56 8.82
CA GLN A 96 11.18 -10.92 8.32
C GLN A 96 11.21 -11.00 6.79
N TRP A 97 10.96 -9.89 6.09
CA TRP A 97 10.90 -9.86 4.64
C TRP A 97 12.25 -9.56 4.01
N THR A 98 12.82 -10.55 3.31
CA THR A 98 14.12 -10.44 2.66
C THR A 98 14.04 -9.86 1.24
N GLY A 99 12.84 -9.66 0.71
CA GLY A 99 12.61 -9.01 -0.57
C GLY A 99 12.54 -9.99 -1.74
N PRO A 100 12.03 -9.52 -2.90
CA PRO A 100 12.17 -10.28 -4.13
C PRO A 100 13.64 -10.51 -4.42
N ARG A 101 14.02 -11.77 -4.64
CA ARG A 101 15.36 -12.14 -5.10
C ARG A 101 15.59 -11.43 -6.43
N ARG A 102 16.50 -10.45 -6.45
CA ARG A 102 16.98 -9.90 -7.72
C ARG A 102 17.66 -11.03 -8.48
N SER A 103 17.08 -11.41 -9.62
CA SER A 103 17.74 -12.22 -10.64
C SER A 103 18.72 -11.34 -11.40
#